data_AF-A0A3D0R284-F1
#
_entry.id   AF-A0A3D0R284-F1
#
_cell.length_a   1.000
_cell.length_b   1.000
_cell.length_c   1.000
_cell.angle_alpha   90.00
_cell.angle_beta   90.00
_cell.angle_gamma   90.00
#
_symmetry.space_group_name_H-M   'P 1'
#
loop_
_entity.id
_entity.type
_entity.pdbx_description
1 polymer ?
#
loop_
_entity_poly.entity_id
_entity_poly.type
_entity_poly.pdbx_seq_one_letter_code
_entity_poly.pdbx_strand_id
1 'polypeptide(L)'
;MLCKSSALPLSYAPEASRQTTRPAASGHKDGRRPKPPPSRSEVLENCDSRHRVRVPRGVAVTLKGDNGHISAKSFASALTLRSDNGAVRGEDVRGALELESGNGKVDATGIASRQVSAVSDNGQVRLGFTEAPDLVDVESDNGSVRIELPPRSSYKIDAKSDNGNIDIGVPRDDLSEHSVSARSQNGEITIGTAN
;
A
#
# COMPACT_ATOMS: atom_id res chain seq x y z
N MET A 1 24.45 18.28 -16.11
CA MET A 1 24.07 16.90 -16.45
C MET A 1 24.94 15.94 -15.68
N LEU A 2 24.35 15.29 -14.67
CA LEU A 2 24.80 14.03 -14.10
C LEU A 2 23.59 13.54 -13.30
N CYS A 3 22.72 12.77 -13.97
CA CYS A 3 21.79 11.90 -13.27
C CYS A 3 22.68 10.90 -12.55
N LYS A 4 23.02 11.16 -11.28
CA LYS A 4 23.62 10.13 -10.42
C LYS A 4 22.52 9.11 -10.20
N SER A 5 22.43 8.16 -11.12
CA SER A 5 21.82 6.87 -10.87
C SER A 5 22.62 6.26 -9.73
N SER A 6 22.18 6.53 -8.50
CA SER A 6 22.64 5.82 -7.32
C SER A 6 22.07 4.42 -7.44
N ALA A 7 22.76 3.59 -8.22
CA ALA A 7 22.59 2.16 -8.23
C ALA A 7 22.85 1.66 -6.80
N LEU A 8 21.79 1.31 -6.09
CA LEU A 8 21.87 0.33 -5.02
C LEU A 8 21.16 -0.92 -5.53
N PRO A 9 21.86 -2.05 -5.73
CA PRO A 9 21.18 -3.32 -5.90
C PRO A 9 20.51 -3.65 -4.55
N LEU A 10 19.18 -3.63 -4.50
CA LEU A 10 18.45 -4.16 -3.35
C LEU A 10 18.57 -5.69 -3.38
N SER A 11 19.54 -6.17 -2.61
CA SER A 11 19.81 -7.57 -2.33
C SER A 11 18.71 -8.17 -1.47
N TYR A 12 18.45 -9.46 -1.71
CA TYR A 12 17.48 -10.29 -1.01
C TYR A 12 18.04 -10.76 0.35
N ALA A 13 17.46 -10.25 1.46
CA ALA A 13 17.45 -10.67 2.89
C ALA A 13 18.77 -10.94 3.67
N PRO A 14 18.78 -10.97 5.02
CA PRO A 14 18.13 -10.13 6.04
C PRO A 14 19.17 -9.49 6.98
N GLU A 15 19.16 -8.18 7.22
CA GLU A 15 19.74 -7.61 8.46
C GLU A 15 19.30 -6.14 8.65
N ALA A 16 18.97 -5.81 9.89
CA ALA A 16 18.55 -4.48 10.31
C ALA A 16 19.70 -3.48 10.16
N SER A 17 19.43 -2.30 9.60
CA SER A 17 20.24 -1.13 9.90
C SER A 17 19.44 0.16 9.74
N ARG A 18 19.32 0.88 10.85
CA ARG A 18 18.84 2.26 10.91
C ARG A 18 19.85 3.18 10.25
N GLN A 19 19.41 4.13 9.43
CA GLN A 19 20.17 5.35 9.17
C GLN A 19 19.31 6.60 9.34
N THR A 20 19.47 7.17 10.53
CA THR A 20 19.21 8.57 10.87
C THR A 20 20.14 9.50 10.09
N THR A 21 19.60 10.58 9.54
CA THR A 21 20.40 11.79 9.28
C THR A 21 19.59 13.07 9.47
N ARG A 22 19.94 13.83 10.51
CA ARG A 22 19.89 15.31 10.61
C ARG A 22 21.35 15.76 10.82
N PRO A 23 21.77 16.96 10.37
CA PRO A 23 21.55 18.17 11.17
C PRO A 23 21.15 19.42 10.36
N ALA A 24 20.69 20.44 11.09
CA ALA A 24 20.28 21.77 10.64
C ALA A 24 21.48 22.73 10.46
N ALA A 25 21.29 23.84 9.71
CA ALA A 25 22.11 25.04 9.86
C ALA A 25 21.30 26.33 9.59
N SER A 26 21.45 27.28 10.50
CA SER A 26 20.89 28.65 10.56
C SER A 26 21.94 29.66 10.05
N GLY A 27 21.50 30.78 9.48
CA GLY A 27 22.36 31.92 9.18
C GLY A 27 21.57 33.21 8.91
N HIS A 28 21.86 34.27 9.66
CA HIS A 28 21.29 35.62 9.58
C HIS A 28 22.42 36.62 9.26
N LYS A 29 22.22 37.56 8.31
CA LYS A 29 22.64 38.98 8.31
C LYS A 29 22.46 39.68 6.93
N ASP A 30 21.61 40.72 6.96
CA ASP A 30 21.75 42.11 6.50
C ASP A 30 22.15 42.51 5.04
N GLY A 31 21.33 43.41 4.45
CA GLY A 31 21.79 44.55 3.65
C GLY A 31 22.00 44.42 2.11
N ARG A 32 21.03 44.96 1.35
CA ARG A 32 21.05 45.38 -0.09
C ARG A 32 20.88 44.28 -1.15
N ARG A 33 19.72 44.34 -1.84
CA ARG A 33 19.36 43.50 -2.99
C ARG A 33 19.97 44.03 -4.30
N PRO A 34 20.70 43.23 -5.08
CA PRO A 34 20.71 43.36 -6.53
C PRO A 34 19.56 42.52 -7.13
N LYS A 35 18.79 43.08 -8.07
CA LYS A 35 17.82 42.30 -8.86
C LYS A 35 18.58 41.33 -9.77
N PRO A 36 18.36 40.00 -9.71
CA PRO A 36 18.96 39.09 -10.67
C PRO A 36 18.32 39.26 -12.06
N PRO A 37 19.08 39.12 -13.15
CA PRO A 37 18.51 39.12 -14.51
C PRO A 37 17.63 37.88 -14.72
N PRO A 38 16.60 37.93 -15.59
CA PRO A 38 15.79 36.75 -15.88
C PRO A 38 16.63 35.73 -16.65
N SER A 39 17.16 34.74 -15.95
CA SER A 39 17.76 33.57 -16.60
C SER A 39 16.67 32.56 -16.94
N ARG A 40 16.75 32.17 -18.20
CA ARG A 40 15.86 31.32 -18.98
C ARG A 40 15.89 29.88 -18.47
N SER A 41 14.72 29.24 -18.53
CA SER A 41 14.49 27.80 -18.55
C SER A 41 14.55 27.06 -17.21
N GLU A 42 13.34 26.78 -16.72
CA GLU A 42 12.96 25.69 -15.86
C GLU A 42 13.67 24.38 -16.27
N VAL A 43 14.35 23.77 -15.32
CA VAL A 43 14.78 22.36 -15.42
C VAL A 43 14.26 21.66 -14.18
N LEU A 44 12.95 21.36 -14.18
CA LEU A 44 12.41 20.26 -13.39
C LEU A 44 12.74 18.98 -14.16
N GLU A 45 13.91 18.40 -13.92
CA GLU A 45 14.23 17.05 -14.39
C GLU A 45 13.39 16.05 -13.56
N ASN A 46 12.13 15.86 -13.97
CA ASN A 46 11.30 14.76 -13.50
C ASN A 46 11.92 13.45 -14.00
N CYS A 47 12.79 12.85 -13.20
CA CYS A 47 13.35 11.54 -13.49
C CYS A 47 12.32 10.44 -13.17
N ASP A 48 11.42 10.15 -14.10
CA ASP A 48 10.59 8.94 -14.04
C ASP A 48 11.46 7.73 -14.41
N SER A 49 11.76 6.87 -13.43
CA SER A 49 12.47 5.61 -13.67
C SER A 49 11.49 4.45 -13.50
N ARG A 50 11.14 3.79 -14.61
CA ARG A 50 10.27 2.60 -14.60
C ARG A 50 11.10 1.34 -14.66
N HIS A 51 10.92 0.48 -13.66
CA HIS A 51 11.58 -0.82 -13.60
C HIS A 51 10.55 -1.94 -13.72
N ARG A 52 10.87 -2.97 -14.53
CA ARG A 52 10.06 -4.18 -14.66
C ARG A 52 10.92 -5.38 -14.28
N VAL A 53 10.59 -5.99 -13.16
CA VAL A 53 11.24 -7.21 -12.67
C VAL A 53 10.34 -8.41 -12.99
N ARG A 54 10.92 -9.46 -13.57
CA ARG A 54 10.21 -10.74 -13.77
C ARG A 54 10.75 -11.73 -12.75
N VAL A 55 9.88 -12.25 -11.92
CA VAL A 55 10.24 -13.21 -10.88
C VAL A 55 9.80 -14.62 -11.31
N PRO A 56 10.64 -15.65 -11.11
CA PRO A 56 10.22 -17.04 -11.29
C PRO A 56 8.99 -17.38 -10.44
N ARG A 57 8.19 -18.34 -10.91
CA ARG A 57 7.05 -18.84 -10.12
C ARG A 57 7.55 -19.53 -8.86
N GLY A 58 6.76 -19.47 -7.78
CA GLY A 58 7.07 -20.18 -6.54
C GLY A 58 7.96 -19.42 -5.56
N VAL A 59 8.39 -18.19 -5.89
CA VAL A 59 9.29 -17.39 -5.05
C VAL A 59 8.48 -16.34 -4.30
N ALA A 60 8.72 -16.22 -3.00
CA ALA A 60 8.17 -15.13 -2.20
C ALA A 60 8.84 -13.80 -2.59
N VAL A 61 8.05 -12.73 -2.69
CA VAL A 61 8.56 -11.43 -3.15
C VAL A 61 8.23 -10.35 -2.13
N THR A 62 9.25 -9.56 -1.80
CA THR A 62 9.10 -8.32 -1.04
C THR A 62 9.55 -7.15 -1.90
N LEU A 63 8.64 -6.21 -2.15
CA LEU A 63 8.93 -4.95 -2.83
C LEU A 63 8.74 -3.79 -1.85
N LYS A 64 9.74 -2.92 -1.78
CA LYS A 64 9.71 -1.68 -0.99
C LYS A 64 10.03 -0.51 -1.90
N GLY A 65 9.32 0.60 -1.75
CA GLY A 65 9.60 1.80 -2.52
C GLY A 65 9.08 3.06 -1.84
N ASP A 66 9.81 4.16 -1.96
CA ASP A 66 9.53 5.32 -1.13
C ASP A 66 8.38 6.16 -1.70
N ASN A 67 8.45 6.55 -2.98
CA ASN A 67 7.45 7.45 -3.60
C ASN A 67 6.82 6.90 -4.90
N GLY A 68 7.33 5.78 -5.39
CA GLY A 68 6.93 5.21 -6.69
C GLY A 68 5.71 4.31 -6.58
N HIS A 69 4.95 4.20 -7.67
CA HIS A 69 3.86 3.22 -7.75
C HIS A 69 4.42 1.80 -7.81
N ILE A 70 3.96 0.94 -6.89
CA ILE A 70 4.31 -0.48 -6.87
C ILE A 70 3.14 -1.28 -7.42
N SER A 71 3.39 -2.11 -8.43
CA SER A 71 2.40 -3.01 -9.01
C SER A 71 2.96 -4.42 -9.13
N ALA A 72 2.19 -5.40 -8.67
CA ALA A 72 2.49 -6.82 -8.77
C ALA A 72 1.27 -7.58 -9.30
N LYS A 73 1.51 -8.55 -10.18
CA LYS A 73 0.45 -9.30 -10.86
C LYS A 73 0.77 -10.80 -10.95
N SER A 74 -0.26 -11.63 -10.80
CA SER A 74 -0.23 -13.09 -11.01
C SER A 74 0.78 -13.81 -10.12
N PHE A 75 0.70 -13.56 -8.80
CA PHE A 75 1.57 -14.19 -7.80
C PHE A 75 0.88 -15.36 -7.11
N ALA A 76 1.49 -16.55 -7.21
CA ALA A 76 1.01 -17.75 -6.52
C ALA A 76 1.65 -17.95 -5.13
N SER A 77 2.72 -17.22 -4.83
CA SER A 77 3.49 -17.29 -3.60
C SER A 77 3.29 -16.03 -2.77
N ALA A 78 3.84 -16.02 -1.55
CA ALA A 78 3.74 -14.88 -0.64
C ALA A 78 4.24 -13.58 -1.28
N LEU A 79 3.51 -12.50 -1.09
CA LEU A 79 3.77 -11.19 -1.68
C LEU A 79 3.63 -10.11 -0.62
N THR A 80 4.71 -9.37 -0.39
CA THR A 80 4.73 -8.21 0.50
C THR A 80 5.06 -6.97 -0.32
N LEU A 81 4.16 -5.99 -0.36
CA LEU A 81 4.36 -4.71 -1.04
C LEU A 81 4.29 -3.58 -0.02
N ARG A 82 5.32 -2.73 0.03
CA ARG A 82 5.38 -1.63 0.99
C ARG A 82 5.77 -0.33 0.30
N SER A 83 5.06 0.74 0.61
CA SER A 83 5.42 2.07 0.15
C SER A 83 5.21 3.17 1.18
N ASP A 84 6.06 4.18 1.18
CA ASP A 84 5.90 5.31 2.11
C ASP A 84 4.89 6.32 1.56
N ASN A 85 4.96 6.64 0.26
CA ASN A 85 4.13 7.66 -0.39
C ASN A 85 3.60 7.25 -1.78
N GLY A 86 3.77 5.99 -2.15
CA GLY A 86 3.36 5.44 -3.45
C GLY A 86 2.07 4.64 -3.36
N ALA A 87 1.29 4.63 -4.44
CA ALA A 87 0.17 3.72 -4.55
C ALA A 87 0.68 2.27 -4.69
N VAL A 88 0.02 1.34 -4.01
CA VAL A 88 0.34 -0.09 -4.03
C VAL A 88 -0.79 -0.85 -4.71
N ARG A 89 -0.46 -1.66 -5.71
CA ARG A 89 -1.43 -2.45 -6.49
C ARG A 89 -1.07 -3.92 -6.59
N GLY A 90 -2.00 -4.79 -6.21
CA GLY A 90 -1.91 -6.24 -6.37
C GLY A 90 -2.99 -6.80 -7.31
N GLU A 91 -2.63 -7.68 -8.24
CA GLU A 91 -3.59 -8.34 -9.13
C GLU A 91 -3.36 -9.85 -9.15
N ASP A 92 -4.45 -10.64 -9.10
CA ASP A 92 -4.42 -12.10 -9.24
C ASP A 92 -3.45 -12.81 -8.27
N VAL A 93 -3.55 -12.47 -6.99
CA VAL A 93 -2.67 -13.00 -5.93
C VAL A 93 -3.33 -14.17 -5.20
N ARG A 94 -2.63 -15.30 -5.11
CA ARG A 94 -3.09 -16.53 -4.41
C ARG A 94 -2.30 -16.85 -3.15
N GLY A 95 -1.05 -16.39 -3.06
CA GLY A 95 -0.24 -16.56 -1.85
C GLY A 95 -0.57 -15.50 -0.80
N ALA A 96 -0.08 -15.69 0.43
CA ALA A 96 -0.23 -14.72 1.51
C ALA A 96 0.14 -13.31 1.05
N LEU A 97 -0.73 -12.33 1.33
CA LEU A 97 -0.62 -10.98 0.80
C LEU A 97 -0.51 -9.98 1.94
N GLU A 98 0.53 -9.15 1.88
CA GLU A 98 0.76 -8.07 2.84
C GLU A 98 0.98 -6.77 2.05
N LEU A 99 0.17 -5.75 2.35
CA LEU A 99 0.20 -4.46 1.68
C LEU A 99 0.34 -3.36 2.73
N GLU A 100 1.34 -2.50 2.57
CA GLU A 100 1.60 -1.37 3.49
C GLU A 100 1.77 -0.10 2.67
N SER A 101 1.08 0.97 3.03
CA SER A 101 1.20 2.27 2.38
C SER A 101 1.08 3.42 3.38
N GLY A 102 2.10 4.26 3.55
CA GLY A 102 1.99 5.46 4.39
C GLY A 102 1.02 6.48 3.78
N ASN A 103 1.28 6.94 2.57
CA ASN A 103 0.46 7.93 1.88
C ASN A 103 0.20 7.47 0.44
N GLY A 104 -0.90 6.74 0.23
CA GLY A 104 -1.17 6.15 -1.08
C GLY A 104 -2.38 5.25 -1.08
N LYS A 105 -2.94 5.03 -2.28
CA LYS A 105 -4.04 4.08 -2.45
C LYS A 105 -3.48 2.65 -2.40
N VAL A 106 -4.11 1.79 -1.62
CA VAL A 106 -3.89 0.34 -1.63
C VAL A 106 -5.04 -0.30 -2.40
N ASP A 107 -4.73 -0.96 -3.52
CA ASP A 107 -5.74 -1.58 -4.39
C ASP A 107 -5.32 -3.01 -4.72
N ALA A 108 -6.09 -4.00 -4.29
CA ALA A 108 -5.85 -5.39 -4.67
C ALA A 108 -7.12 -6.04 -5.21
N THR A 109 -7.01 -6.71 -6.36
CA THR A 109 -8.13 -7.32 -7.08
C THR A 109 -7.77 -8.73 -7.55
N GLY A 110 -8.77 -9.58 -7.72
CA GLY A 110 -8.52 -10.98 -8.09
C GLY A 110 -7.84 -11.77 -6.96
N ILE A 111 -8.11 -11.40 -5.70
CA ILE A 111 -7.44 -11.99 -4.54
C ILE A 111 -8.06 -13.35 -4.26
N ALA A 112 -7.25 -14.39 -4.38
CA ALA A 112 -7.57 -15.76 -3.97
C ALA A 112 -6.64 -16.23 -2.84
N SER A 113 -6.04 -15.28 -2.10
CA SER A 113 -5.26 -15.56 -0.91
C SER A 113 -6.16 -15.89 0.28
N ARG A 114 -5.75 -16.89 1.07
CA ARG A 114 -6.39 -17.22 2.35
C ARG A 114 -6.05 -16.25 3.46
N GLN A 115 -4.94 -15.52 3.36
CA GLN A 115 -4.48 -14.58 4.37
C GLN A 115 -4.09 -13.26 3.72
N VAL A 116 -4.71 -12.17 4.19
CA VAL A 116 -4.46 -10.81 3.70
C VAL A 116 -4.33 -9.85 4.86
N SER A 117 -3.25 -9.07 4.86
CA SER A 117 -3.07 -7.91 5.74
C SER A 117 -2.86 -6.66 4.90
N ALA A 118 -3.61 -5.60 5.20
CA ALA A 118 -3.47 -4.31 4.53
C ALA A 118 -3.46 -3.17 5.54
N VAL A 119 -2.40 -2.37 5.54
CA VAL A 119 -2.23 -1.23 6.44
C VAL A 119 -2.05 0.04 5.61
N SER A 120 -2.78 1.10 5.96
CA SER A 120 -2.70 2.39 5.28
C SER A 120 -2.83 3.55 6.26
N ASP A 121 -1.88 4.49 6.29
CA ASP A 121 -2.03 5.66 7.17
C ASP A 121 -2.97 6.69 6.51
N ASN A 122 -2.73 7.03 5.24
CA ASN A 122 -3.53 7.97 4.48
C ASN A 122 -3.81 7.46 3.07
N GLY A 123 -5.06 7.08 2.79
CA GLY A 123 -5.45 6.59 1.48
C GLY A 123 -6.62 5.61 1.51
N GLN A 124 -7.21 5.36 0.35
CA GLN A 124 -8.25 4.35 0.23
C GLN A 124 -7.64 2.95 0.17
N VAL A 125 -8.21 2.01 0.91
CA VAL A 125 -7.93 0.58 0.79
C VAL A 125 -9.09 -0.08 0.05
N ARG A 126 -8.81 -0.75 -1.07
CA ARG A 126 -9.78 -1.53 -1.85
C ARG A 126 -9.28 -2.95 -2.04
N LEU A 127 -10.00 -3.93 -1.50
CA LEU A 127 -9.69 -5.35 -1.64
C LEU A 127 -10.85 -6.07 -2.31
N GLY A 128 -10.58 -6.76 -3.42
CA GLY A 128 -11.56 -7.55 -4.17
C GLY A 128 -11.17 -9.02 -4.22
N PHE A 129 -11.92 -9.85 -3.51
CA PHE A 129 -11.68 -11.28 -3.37
C PHE A 129 -12.47 -12.10 -4.39
N THR A 130 -11.82 -13.08 -4.99
CA THR A 130 -12.42 -14.07 -5.89
C THR A 130 -12.64 -15.42 -5.21
N GLU A 131 -11.90 -15.71 -4.14
CA GLU A 131 -12.09 -16.88 -3.27
C GLU A 131 -12.28 -16.41 -1.82
N ALA A 132 -12.96 -17.22 -1.00
CA ALA A 132 -13.24 -16.86 0.39
C ALA A 132 -11.93 -16.90 1.22
N PRO A 133 -11.50 -15.77 1.82
CA PRO A 133 -10.31 -15.74 2.65
C PRO A 133 -10.58 -16.33 4.04
N ASP A 134 -9.57 -16.93 4.67
CA ASP A 134 -9.65 -17.42 6.06
C ASP A 134 -9.44 -16.26 7.04
N LEU A 135 -8.48 -15.38 6.74
CA LEU A 135 -8.15 -14.23 7.57
C LEU A 135 -7.90 -12.99 6.71
N VAL A 136 -8.64 -11.93 7.02
CA VAL A 136 -8.42 -10.59 6.49
C VAL A 136 -8.29 -9.63 7.66
N ASP A 137 -7.20 -8.86 7.69
CA ASP A 137 -6.98 -7.80 8.67
C ASP A 137 -6.64 -6.51 7.93
N VAL A 138 -7.48 -5.49 8.09
CA VAL A 138 -7.31 -4.19 7.43
C VAL A 138 -7.30 -3.10 8.48
N GLU A 139 -6.25 -2.27 8.45
CA GLU A 139 -6.13 -1.09 9.30
C GLU A 139 -5.94 0.14 8.42
N SER A 140 -6.71 1.19 8.73
CA SER A 140 -6.61 2.48 8.09
C SER A 140 -6.68 3.59 9.13
N ASP A 141 -5.81 4.59 9.05
CA ASP A 141 -5.95 5.77 9.92
C ASP A 141 -6.89 6.79 9.27
N ASN A 142 -6.59 7.23 8.04
CA ASN A 142 -7.42 8.20 7.31
C ASN A 142 -7.72 7.72 5.89
N GLY A 143 -8.93 7.22 5.69
CA GLY A 143 -9.35 6.71 4.39
C GLY A 143 -10.53 5.77 4.45
N SER A 144 -11.16 5.55 3.29
CA SER A 144 -12.22 4.55 3.17
C SER A 144 -11.64 3.16 2.96
N VAL A 145 -12.24 2.18 3.62
CA VAL A 145 -11.92 0.76 3.46
C VAL A 145 -13.08 0.11 2.71
N ARG A 146 -12.79 -0.50 1.55
CA ARG A 146 -13.76 -1.26 0.78
C ARG A 146 -13.28 -2.69 0.59
N ILE A 147 -14.07 -3.64 1.07
CA ILE A 147 -13.78 -5.07 0.95
C ILE A 147 -14.94 -5.72 0.19
N GLU A 148 -14.64 -6.40 -0.91
CA GLU A 148 -15.60 -7.14 -1.72
C GLU A 148 -15.32 -8.64 -1.57
N LEU A 149 -16.26 -9.38 -0.99
CA LEU A 149 -16.14 -10.80 -0.65
C LEU A 149 -17.07 -11.68 -1.50
N PRO A 150 -16.72 -12.94 -1.77
CA PRO A 150 -17.62 -13.87 -2.46
C PRO A 150 -18.95 -14.08 -1.71
N PRO A 151 -20.11 -14.10 -2.40
CA PRO A 151 -21.44 -14.16 -1.79
C PRO A 151 -21.84 -15.52 -1.21
N ARG A 152 -21.07 -16.59 -1.48
CA ARG A 152 -21.43 -17.98 -1.13
C ARG A 152 -20.97 -18.43 0.26
N SER A 153 -20.26 -17.58 0.99
CA SER A 153 -19.74 -17.88 2.33
C SER A 153 -20.27 -16.90 3.37
N SER A 154 -20.38 -17.35 4.61
CA SER A 154 -20.58 -16.49 5.77
C SER A 154 -19.24 -16.11 6.39
N TYR A 155 -19.16 -14.91 6.94
CA TYR A 155 -17.93 -14.37 7.51
C TYR A 155 -18.16 -13.88 8.93
N LYS A 156 -17.19 -14.10 9.79
CA LYS A 156 -17.09 -13.39 11.05
C LYS A 156 -16.53 -12.00 10.78
N ILE A 157 -17.34 -10.96 10.97
CA ILE A 157 -16.98 -9.59 10.64
C ILE A 157 -16.76 -8.79 11.93
N ASP A 158 -15.55 -8.27 12.11
CA ASP A 158 -15.19 -7.29 13.13
C ASP A 158 -14.85 -5.97 12.44
N ALA A 159 -15.82 -5.07 12.33
CA ALA A 159 -15.64 -3.77 11.69
C ALA A 159 -15.77 -2.66 12.73
N LYS A 160 -14.76 -1.78 12.81
CA LYS A 160 -14.77 -0.64 13.72
C LYS A 160 -14.30 0.61 13.02
N SER A 161 -15.10 1.66 13.09
CA SER A 161 -14.76 2.99 12.62
C SER A 161 -14.99 3.99 13.76
N ASP A 162 -14.00 4.82 14.09
CA ASP A 162 -14.19 5.84 15.12
C ASP A 162 -14.97 7.04 14.55
N ASN A 163 -14.60 7.53 13.35
CA ASN A 163 -15.28 8.60 12.63
C ASN A 163 -15.60 8.19 11.18
N GLY A 164 -16.74 7.53 10.99
CA GLY A 164 -17.20 7.06 9.69
C GLY A 164 -18.39 6.11 9.80
N ASN A 165 -19.05 5.87 8.67
CA ASN A 165 -20.14 4.89 8.62
C ASN A 165 -19.58 3.50 8.33
N ILE A 166 -20.26 2.47 8.85
CA ILE A 166 -19.95 1.08 8.57
C ILE A 166 -21.15 0.48 7.85
N ASP A 167 -20.95 0.06 6.61
CA ASP A 167 -21.95 -0.67 5.81
C ASP A 167 -21.44 -2.07 5.52
N ILE A 168 -22.25 -3.08 5.81
CA ILE A 168 -21.89 -4.48 5.63
C ILE A 168 -23.06 -5.22 5.02
N GLY A 169 -22.91 -5.58 3.75
CA GLY A 169 -23.89 -6.26 2.91
C GLY A 169 -23.56 -7.73 2.63
N VAL A 170 -22.85 -8.41 3.53
CA VAL A 170 -22.53 -9.85 3.41
C VAL A 170 -23.18 -10.69 4.51
N PRO A 171 -23.43 -12.00 4.27
CA PRO A 171 -23.88 -12.92 5.32
C PRO A 171 -22.85 -13.00 6.46
N ARG A 172 -23.33 -12.85 7.70
CA ARG A 172 -22.49 -12.88 8.91
C ARG A 172 -22.75 -14.12 9.74
N ASP A 173 -21.68 -14.68 10.29
CA ASP A 173 -21.72 -15.78 11.26
C ASP A 173 -20.50 -15.69 12.18
N ASP A 174 -20.72 -15.47 13.47
CA ASP A 174 -19.64 -15.32 14.47
C ASP A 174 -18.87 -16.64 14.72
N LEU A 175 -19.43 -17.78 14.30
CA LEU A 175 -18.81 -19.09 14.35
C LEU A 175 -18.08 -19.47 13.06
N SER A 176 -18.09 -18.60 12.05
CA SER A 176 -17.39 -18.85 10.78
C SER A 176 -15.88 -18.96 10.99
N GLU A 177 -15.27 -19.89 10.25
CA GLU A 177 -13.80 -20.01 10.16
C GLU A 177 -13.18 -18.86 9.34
N HIS A 178 -13.99 -18.15 8.55
CA HIS A 178 -13.57 -17.00 7.76
C HIS A 178 -13.72 -15.71 8.55
N SER A 179 -12.61 -15.13 8.99
CA SER A 179 -12.58 -13.91 9.80
C SER A 179 -12.12 -12.70 8.99
N VAL A 180 -12.88 -11.61 9.06
CA VAL A 180 -12.56 -10.32 8.44
C VAL A 180 -12.61 -9.24 9.51
N SER A 181 -11.46 -8.66 9.84
CA SER A 181 -11.35 -7.47 10.68
C SER A 181 -11.01 -6.25 9.83
N ALA A 182 -11.73 -5.16 10.03
CA ALA A 182 -11.51 -3.89 9.37
C ALA A 182 -11.62 -2.75 10.38
N ARG A 183 -10.52 -2.02 10.58
CA ARG A 183 -10.45 -0.88 11.51
C ARG A 183 -10.13 0.39 10.75
N SER A 184 -10.88 1.46 11.04
CA SER A 184 -10.61 2.79 10.55
C SER A 184 -10.68 3.81 11.67
N GLN A 185 -9.73 4.74 11.78
CA GLN A 185 -9.91 5.87 12.70
C GLN A 185 -10.84 6.92 12.08
N ASN A 186 -10.57 7.33 10.83
CA ASN A 186 -11.37 8.31 10.11
C ASN A 186 -11.66 7.84 8.68
N GLY A 187 -12.85 7.30 8.46
CA GLY A 187 -13.34 6.96 7.13
C GLY A 187 -14.39 5.87 7.13
N GLU A 188 -15.10 5.76 6.01
CA GLU A 188 -16.15 4.77 5.84
C GLU A 188 -15.58 3.37 5.62
N ILE A 189 -16.21 2.37 6.24
CA ILE A 189 -15.92 0.95 6.01
C ILE A 189 -17.11 0.35 5.27
N THR A 190 -16.88 -0.16 4.06
CA THR A 190 -17.87 -0.89 3.28
C THR A 190 -17.40 -2.33 3.06
N ILE A 191 -18.15 -3.30 3.55
CA ILE A 191 -17.90 -4.73 3.30
C ILE A 191 -19.09 -5.28 2.50
N GLY A 192 -18.87 -5.53 1.22
CA GLY A 192 -19.90 -5.94 0.27
C GLY A 192 -19.61 -7.26 -0.40
N THR A 193 -20.56 -7.71 -1.21
CA THR A 193 -20.37 -8.85 -2.09
C THR A 193 -19.66 -8.44 -3.38
N ALA A 194 -18.71 -9.26 -3.84
CA ALA A 194 -18.16 -9.14 -5.18
C ALA A 194 -19.25 -9.51 -6.19
N ASN A 195 -19.47 -8.65 -7.18
CA ASN A 195 -20.49 -8.80 -8.23
C ASN A 195 -19.93 -9.55 -9.45
#